data_AF-A0A535YWW5-F1
#
_entry.id   AF-A0A535YWW5-F1
#
_cell.length_a   1.000
_cell.length_b   1.000
_cell.length_c   1.000
_cell.angle_alpha   90.00
_cell.angle_beta   90.00
_cell.angle_gamma   90.00
#
_symmetry.space_group_name_H-M   'P 1'
#
loop_
_entity.id
_entity.type
_entity.pdbx_description
1 polymer ?
#
loop_
_entity_poly.entity_id
_entity_poly.type
_entity_poly.pdbx_seq_one_letter_code
_entity_poly.pdbx_strand_id
1 'polypeptide(L)'
;MSIQPHRSKRLSISITARSQRVPVAALVNPPFERYLSAAEASLRRVVLDRWFTLIGRTSYDYRTRLANLSELDRYLDLLSPRPRFPPGGRRRLNVLWASRLPGARIQVTESMVLIALRVTSTAHNARR
;
A
#
# COMPACT_ATOMS: atom_id res chain seq x y z
N MET A 1 -10.46 1.19 -14.46
CA MET A 1 -10.01 1.60 -13.10
C MET A 1 -8.52 1.32 -12.99
N SER A 2 -7.77 2.14 -12.26
CA SER A 2 -6.37 1.88 -11.90
C SER A 2 -6.22 1.89 -10.38
N ILE A 3 -5.48 0.92 -9.84
CA ILE A 3 -5.13 0.85 -8.42
C ILE A 3 -3.61 0.98 -8.33
N GLN A 4 -3.13 1.88 -7.48
CA GLN A 4 -1.70 2.15 -7.33
C GLN A 4 -1.32 2.28 -5.86
N PRO A 5 -0.09 1.92 -5.47
CA PRO A 5 0.44 2.25 -4.15
C PRO A 5 0.40 3.76 -3.89
N HIS A 6 0.15 4.16 -2.65
CA HIS A 6 0.18 5.57 -2.29
C HIS A 6 1.62 6.10 -2.26
N ARG A 7 1.89 7.18 -3.01
CA ARG A 7 3.25 7.70 -3.21
C ARG A 7 3.98 8.09 -1.92
N SER A 8 3.28 8.75 -0.99
CA SER A 8 3.89 9.26 0.25
C SER A 8 3.60 8.43 1.50
N LYS A 9 2.72 7.43 1.42
CA LYS A 9 2.32 6.64 2.58
C LYS A 9 2.99 5.27 2.48
N ARG A 10 3.89 5.01 3.41
CA ARG A 10 4.61 3.75 3.52
C ARG A 10 3.73 2.69 4.16
N LEU A 11 3.98 1.44 3.80
CA LEU A 11 3.40 0.30 4.51
C LEU A 11 3.81 0.38 5.98
N SER A 12 2.85 0.33 6.89
CA SER A 12 3.10 0.53 8.33
C SER A 12 2.72 -0.69 9.15
N ILE A 13 3.51 -0.94 10.19
CA ILE A 13 3.34 -2.04 11.14
C ILE A 13 2.89 -1.46 12.47
N SER A 14 1.88 -2.07 13.06
CA SER A 14 1.41 -1.76 14.41
C SER A 14 1.09 -3.06 15.15
N ILE A 15 1.18 -3.07 16.47
CA ILE A 15 0.59 -4.13 17.29
C ILE A 15 -0.77 -3.63 17.76
N THR A 16 -1.78 -4.48 17.66
CA THR A 16 -3.16 -4.17 18.02
C THR A 16 -3.64 -5.16 19.06
N ALA A 17 -4.30 -4.68 20.11
CA ALA A 17 -4.93 -5.51 21.12
C ALA A 17 -6.18 -4.81 21.63
N ARG A 18 -7.34 -5.46 21.54
CA ARG A 18 -8.64 -4.87 21.87
C ARG A 18 -8.84 -3.53 21.11
N SER A 19 -8.90 -2.41 21.83
CA SER A 19 -9.05 -1.04 21.32
C SER A 19 -7.73 -0.27 21.24
N GLN A 20 -6.60 -0.88 21.62
CA GLN A 20 -5.29 -0.23 21.57
C GLN A 20 -4.54 -0.56 20.28
N ARG A 21 -3.89 0.45 19.72
CA ARG A 21 -2.96 0.34 18.60
C ARG A 21 -1.64 0.98 18.98
N VAL A 22 -0.58 0.18 18.96
CA VAL A 22 0.79 0.64 19.21
C VAL A 22 1.53 0.67 17.87
N PRO A 23 1.87 1.85 17.33
CA PRO A 23 2.67 1.94 16.11
C PRO A 23 4.09 1.42 16.35
N VAL A 24 4.59 0.61 15.41
CA VAL A 24 5.90 -0.02 15.50
C VAL A 24 6.88 0.63 14.52
N ALA A 25 6.56 0.62 13.23
CA ALA A 25 7.44 1.14 12.19
C ALA A 25 6.66 1.46 10.90
N ALA A 26 7.15 2.43 10.14
CA ALA A 26 6.83 2.59 8.73
C ALA A 26 7.95 1.91 7.92
N LEU A 27 7.62 0.90 7.11
CA LEU A 27 8.59 0.14 6.35
C LEU A 27 9.17 0.99 5.21
N VAL A 28 10.43 0.75 4.92
CA VAL A 28 11.12 1.31 3.76
C VAL A 28 10.89 0.36 2.60
N ASN A 29 10.04 0.76 1.67
CA ASN A 29 9.93 0.06 0.40
C ASN A 29 11.15 0.43 -0.44
N PRO A 30 11.81 -0.54 -1.10
CA PRO A 30 12.78 -0.25 -2.15
C PRO A 30 12.14 0.64 -3.21
N PRO A 31 12.93 1.44 -3.97
CA PRO A 31 12.40 2.46 -4.85
C PRO A 31 11.53 1.85 -5.96
N PHE A 32 10.22 1.82 -5.70
CA PHE A 32 9.16 1.60 -6.68
C PHE A 32 8.85 2.88 -7.46
N GLU A 33 9.52 3.99 -7.12
CA GLU A 33 9.22 5.33 -7.63
C GLU A 33 9.27 5.40 -9.15
N ARG A 34 10.18 4.67 -9.80
CA ARG A 34 10.27 4.65 -11.28
C ARG A 34 9.01 4.04 -11.90
N TYR A 35 8.54 2.90 -11.39
CA TYR A 35 7.35 2.23 -11.91
C TYR A 35 6.08 3.00 -11.58
N LEU A 36 5.99 3.55 -10.37
CA LEU A 36 4.87 4.40 -9.97
C LEU A 36 4.80 5.67 -10.83
N SER A 37 5.93 6.33 -11.06
CA SER A 37 6.00 7.53 -11.91
C SER A 37 5.64 7.21 -13.36
N ALA A 38 6.10 6.07 -13.90
CA ALA A 38 5.73 5.62 -15.24
C ALA A 38 4.22 5.33 -15.34
N ALA A 39 3.63 4.67 -14.33
CA ALA A 39 2.20 4.41 -14.29
C ALA A 39 1.38 5.70 -14.19
N GLU A 40 1.80 6.66 -13.36
CA GLU A 40 1.18 7.98 -13.27
C GLU A 40 1.29 8.76 -14.58
N ALA A 41 2.44 8.70 -15.27
CA ALA A 41 2.64 9.34 -16.56
C ALA A 41 1.75 8.73 -17.66
N SER A 42 1.67 7.41 -17.72
CA SER A 42 0.78 6.70 -18.66
C SER A 42 -0.69 7.06 -18.42
N LEU A 43 -1.12 7.13 -17.15
CA LEU A 43 -2.47 7.58 -16.81
C LEU A 43 -2.73 9.02 -17.24
N ARG A 44 -1.78 9.94 -17.02
CA ARG A 44 -1.91 11.32 -17.48
C ARG A 44 -2.02 11.38 -18.99
N ARG A 45 -1.20 10.62 -19.70
CA ARG A 45 -1.19 10.59 -21.17
C ARG A 45 -2.55 10.15 -21.73
N VAL A 46 -3.13 9.05 -21.27
CA VAL A 46 -4.43 8.57 -21.78
C VAL A 46 -5.59 9.51 -21.46
N VAL A 47 -5.46 10.35 -20.43
CA VAL A 47 -6.41 11.42 -20.12
C VAL A 47 -6.19 12.63 -21.02
N LEU A 48 -4.93 13.05 -21.23
CA LEU A 48 -4.57 14.14 -22.15
C LEU A 48 -4.95 13.83 -23.60
N ASP A 49 -4.72 12.60 -24.05
CA ASP A 49 -5.09 12.09 -25.37
C ASP A 49 -6.61 11.88 -25.52
N ARG A 50 -7.40 12.21 -24.48
CA ARG A 50 -8.86 12.10 -24.40
C ARG A 50 -9.41 10.69 -24.61
N TRP A 51 -8.60 9.66 -24.45
CA TRP A 51 -9.09 8.27 -24.51
C TRP A 51 -9.95 7.93 -23.29
N PHE A 52 -9.61 8.52 -22.16
CA PHE A 52 -10.35 8.39 -20.91
C PHE A 52 -10.57 9.75 -20.25
N THR A 53 -11.63 9.85 -19.47
CA THR A 53 -11.89 10.96 -18.54
C THR A 53 -11.68 10.46 -17.11
N LEU A 54 -10.97 11.24 -16.29
CA LEU A 54 -10.84 11.00 -14.86
C LEU A 54 -12.17 11.34 -14.16
N ILE A 55 -12.74 10.38 -13.44
CA ILE A 55 -14.03 10.54 -12.74
C ILE A 55 -13.89 10.48 -11.22
N GLY A 56 -12.72 10.08 -10.70
CA GLY A 56 -12.46 10.07 -9.27
C GLY A 56 -11.07 9.60 -8.91
N ARG A 57 -10.57 10.08 -7.77
CA ARG A 57 -9.31 9.66 -7.15
C ARG A 57 -9.51 9.60 -5.64
N THR A 58 -9.37 8.41 -5.06
CA THR A 58 -9.60 8.21 -3.62
C THR A 58 -8.46 7.42 -3.00
N SER A 59 -8.01 7.84 -1.81
CA SER A 59 -7.05 7.07 -1.01
C SER A 59 -7.80 6.10 -0.10
N TYR A 60 -7.32 4.87 -0.04
CA TYR A 60 -7.83 3.83 0.84
C TYR A 60 -6.69 3.20 1.65
N ASP A 61 -6.97 2.87 2.90
CA ASP A 61 -6.05 2.13 3.77
C ASP A 61 -6.57 0.70 3.94
N TYR A 62 -5.82 -0.28 3.43
CA TYR A 62 -6.08 -1.69 3.64
C TYR A 62 -5.35 -2.17 4.90
N ARG A 63 -6.04 -2.92 5.76
CA ARG A 63 -5.52 -3.36 7.06
C ARG A 63 -5.58 -4.87 7.17
N THR A 64 -4.41 -5.50 7.18
CA THR A 64 -4.26 -6.95 7.37
C THR A 64 -3.85 -7.23 8.81
N ARG A 65 -4.54 -8.16 9.48
CA ARG A 65 -4.23 -8.56 10.86
C ARG A 65 -3.61 -9.95 10.88
N LEU A 66 -2.40 -10.04 11.40
CA LEU A 66 -1.59 -11.25 11.46
C LEU A 66 -1.46 -11.72 12.92
N ALA A 67 -1.47 -13.03 13.12
CA ALA A 67 -1.46 -13.67 14.42
C ALA A 67 -0.09 -13.62 15.11
N ASN A 68 1.00 -13.60 14.34
CA ASN A 68 2.35 -13.76 14.87
C ASN A 68 3.43 -13.20 13.91
N LEU A 69 4.68 -13.20 14.38
CA LEU A 69 5.84 -12.72 13.62
C LEU A 69 6.10 -13.57 12.36
N SER A 70 5.86 -14.89 12.41
CA SER A 70 6.06 -15.78 11.26
C SER A 70 5.07 -15.49 10.12
N GLU A 71 3.83 -15.15 10.44
CA GLU A 71 2.85 -14.65 9.46
C GLU A 71 3.27 -13.30 8.89
N LEU A 72 3.83 -12.41 9.70
CA LEU A 72 4.39 -11.15 9.20
C LEU A 72 5.54 -11.39 8.22
N ASP A 73 6.46 -12.29 8.55
CA ASP A 73 7.60 -12.56 7.67
C ASP A 73 7.14 -13.15 6.34
N ARG A 74 6.23 -14.14 6.38
CA ARG A 74 5.59 -14.68 5.16
C ARG A 74 4.86 -13.60 4.35
N TYR A 75 4.10 -12.74 5.02
CA TYR A 75 3.40 -11.65 4.35
C TYR A 75 4.37 -10.69 3.65
N LEU A 76 5.48 -10.32 4.30
CA LEU A 76 6.49 -9.44 3.71
C LEU A 76 7.25 -10.11 2.55
N ASP A 77 7.43 -11.43 2.61
CA ASP A 77 8.06 -12.21 1.53
C ASP A 77 7.21 -12.26 0.26
N LEU A 78 5.88 -12.12 0.38
CA LEU A 78 4.97 -12.03 -0.77
C LEU A 78 5.04 -10.68 -1.50
N LEU A 79 5.60 -9.66 -0.86
CA LEU A 79 5.70 -8.33 -1.46
C LEU A 79 7.02 -8.19 -2.23
N SER A 80 6.95 -7.74 -3.49
CA SER A 80 8.12 -7.58 -4.34
C SER A 80 8.24 -6.16 -4.91
N PRO A 81 9.40 -5.48 -4.75
CA PRO A 81 10.49 -5.85 -3.86
C PRO A 81 10.12 -5.80 -2.37
N ARG A 82 10.76 -6.68 -1.60
CA ARG A 82 10.49 -6.89 -0.17
C ARG A 82 10.71 -5.59 0.64
N PRO A 83 9.67 -5.10 1.35
CA PRO A 83 9.80 -3.99 2.28
C PRO A 83 10.78 -4.30 3.40
N ARG A 84 11.55 -3.29 3.83
CA ARG A 84 12.54 -3.41 4.90
C ARG A 84 12.13 -2.61 6.13
N PHE A 85 12.46 -3.10 7.31
CA PHE A 85 12.35 -2.29 8.52
C PHE A 85 13.38 -1.15 8.48
N PRO A 86 13.03 0.06 8.96
CA PRO A 86 14.03 1.07 9.23
C PRO A 86 15.00 0.58 10.32
N PRO A 87 16.19 1.20 10.46
CA PRO A 87 17.13 0.85 11.53
C PRO A 87 16.46 0.76 12.90
N GLY A 88 16.67 -0.34 13.62
CA GLY A 88 16.05 -0.60 14.92
C GLY A 88 14.56 -0.96 14.91
N GLY A 89 13.84 -0.82 13.79
CA GLY A 89 12.40 -1.10 13.69
C GLY A 89 12.04 -2.56 13.97
N ARG A 90 12.84 -3.51 13.45
CA ARG A 90 12.64 -4.94 13.71
C ARG A 90 12.91 -5.29 15.19
N ARG A 91 13.95 -4.69 15.79
CA ARG A 91 14.25 -4.86 17.22
C ARG A 91 13.09 -4.36 18.08
N ARG A 92 12.56 -3.16 17.77
CA ARG A 92 11.39 -2.60 18.45
C ARG A 92 10.16 -3.51 18.32
N LEU A 93 9.91 -4.07 17.13
CA LEU A 93 8.84 -5.03 16.93
C LEU A 93 8.97 -6.24 17.87
N ASN A 94 10.14 -6.85 17.92
CA ASN A 94 10.38 -8.04 18.76
C ASN A 94 10.15 -7.74 20.24
N VAL A 95 10.64 -6.60 20.75
CA VAL A 95 10.45 -6.19 22.15
C VAL A 95 8.98 -5.97 22.49
N LEU A 96 8.25 -5.24 21.63
CA LEU A 96 6.83 -4.99 21.84
C LEU A 96 5.98 -6.27 21.69
N TRP A 97 6.39 -7.18 20.81
CA TRP A 97 5.71 -8.45 20.61
C TRP A 97 5.92 -9.42 21.78
N ALA A 98 7.11 -9.41 22.40
CA ALA A 98 7.40 -10.20 23.58
C ALA A 98 6.55 -9.78 24.80
N SER A 99 6.24 -8.49 24.91
CA SER A 99 5.44 -7.89 25.99
C SER A 99 3.95 -7.71 25.63
N ARG A 100 3.49 -8.36 24.56
CA ARG A 100 2.12 -8.17 24.05
C ARG A 100 1.05 -8.69 25.01
N LEU A 101 -0.11 -8.04 24.98
CA LEU A 101 -1.31 -8.55 25.65
C LEU A 101 -1.83 -9.84 24.98
N PRO A 102 -2.50 -10.74 25.72
CA PRO A 102 -3.21 -11.87 25.14
C PRO A 102 -4.19 -11.43 24.04
N GLY A 103 -4.20 -12.16 22.93
CA GLY A 103 -5.02 -11.83 21.77
C GLY A 103 -4.49 -10.70 20.88
N ALA A 104 -3.31 -10.15 21.16
CA ALA A 104 -2.69 -9.15 20.31
C ALA A 104 -2.40 -9.68 18.90
N ARG A 105 -2.52 -8.80 17.90
CA ARG A 105 -2.29 -9.05 16.47
C ARG A 105 -1.31 -8.03 15.92
N ILE A 106 -0.53 -8.43 14.92
CA ILE A 106 0.28 -7.51 14.13
C ILE A 106 -0.60 -6.98 13.00
N GLN A 107 -0.85 -5.68 12.97
CA GLN A 107 -1.55 -5.02 11.88
C GLN A 107 -0.54 -4.47 10.88
N VAL A 108 -0.67 -4.90 9.63
CA VAL A 108 -0.05 -4.26 8.48
C VAL A 108 -1.06 -3.31 7.86
N THR A 109 -0.67 -2.06 7.62
CA THR A 109 -1.51 -1.08 6.92
C THR A 109 -0.84 -0.67 5.62
N GLU A 110 -1.52 -0.90 4.51
CA GLU A 110 -1.12 -0.51 3.17
C GLU A 110 -2.03 0.62 2.68
N SER A 111 -1.44 1.69 2.16
CA SER A 111 -2.22 2.77 1.56
C SER A 111 -2.17 2.68 0.05
N MET A 112 -3.33 2.69 -0.58
CA MET A 112 -3.50 2.64 -2.03
C MET A 112 -4.33 3.83 -2.52
N VAL A 113 -4.16 4.16 -3.79
CA VAL A 113 -4.96 5.16 -4.50
C VAL A 113 -5.75 4.45 -5.60
N LEU A 114 -7.07 4.59 -5.53
CA LEU A 114 -7.99 4.14 -6.56
C LEU A 114 -8.28 5.31 -7.49
N ILE A 115 -8.01 5.10 -8.78
CA ILE A 115 -8.22 6.07 -9.85
C ILE A 115 -9.31 5.52 -10.77
N ALA A 116 -10.46 6.17 -10.74
CA ALA A 116 -11.62 5.82 -11.53
C ALA A 116 -11.56 6.57 -12.87
N LEU A 117 -11.70 5.82 -13.97
CA LEU A 117 -11.62 6.32 -15.34
C LEU A 117 -12.88 5.89 -16.10
N ARG A 118 -13.37 6.76 -16.97
CA ARG A 118 -14.45 6.47 -17.93
C ARG A 118 -13.90 6.59 -19.35
N VAL A 119 -14.24 5.67 -20.24
CA VAL A 119 -13.90 5.79 -21.67
C VAL A 119 -14.62 6.99 -22.27
N THR A 120 -13.92 7.80 -23.06
CA THR A 120 -14.54 8.91 -23.80
C THR A 120 -15.18 8.39 -25.09
N SER A 121 -16.39 8.85 -25.41
CA SER A 121 -17.15 8.42 -26.60
C SER A 121 -16.40 8.60 -27.92
N THR A 122 -15.56 9.62 -28.04
CA THR A 122 -14.72 9.90 -29.22
C THR A 122 -13.65 8.84 -29.49
N ALA A 123 -13.13 8.16 -28.46
CA ALA A 123 -12.16 7.09 -28.61
C ALA A 123 -12.78 5.76 -29.07
N HIS A 124 -14.09 5.59 -28.88
CA HIS A 124 -14.84 4.41 -29.31
C HIS A 124 -15.04 4.36 -30.84
N ASN A 125 -15.13 5.53 -31.48
CA ASN A 125 -15.32 5.64 -32.94
C ASN A 125 -14.02 5.52 -33.75
N ALA A 126 -12.85 5.67 -33.14
CA ALA A 126 -11.56 5.58 -33.83
C ALA A 126 -11.02 4.14 -33.98
N ARG A 127 -11.79 3.12 -33.54
CA ARG A 127 -11.43 1.69 -33.61
C ARG A 127 -12.43 0.85 -34.43
N ARG A 128 -13.25 1.48 -35.26
CA ARG A 128 -14.11 0.81 -36.25
C ARG A 128 -13.64 1.12 -37.65
#